data_AF-A0A5E4RIG9-F1
#
_entry.id   AF-A0A5E4RIG9-F1
#
_cell.length_a   1.000
_cell.length_b   1.000
_cell.length_c   1.000
_cell.angle_alpha   90.00
_cell.angle_beta   90.00
_cell.angle_gamma   90.00
#
_symmetry.space_group_name_H-M   'P 1'
#
loop_
_entity.id
_entity.type
_entity.pdbx_description
1 polymer ?
#
loop_
_entity_poly.entity_id
_entity_poly.type
_entity_poly.pdbx_seq_one_letter_code
_entity_poly.pdbx_strand_id
1 'polypeptide(L)'
;MMASTHSSATRVVSSRTRWSYFILGQLGWLVCVSSAARGVGWVGCCAVALLAAGHLRLSPFPAREVRFVIVVTVLGWTWESFVQATGVLVYPNGWILAWGAPYWMAGLWALFALQVNTLLGWLRPYPLLSMLLGAVGGALSFRAGAMLGAVQFVKEAQAYALLASGWAIFLPALVWLGHALGAPRADSPGLPGTRRH
;
A
#
# COMPACT_ATOMS: atom_id res chain seq x y z
N MET A 1 -23.77 -24.43 39.80
CA MET A 1 -22.71 -23.40 39.70
C MET A 1 -22.37 -23.26 38.22
N MET A 2 -22.83 -22.19 37.57
CA MET A 2 -22.85 -22.03 36.11
C MET A 2 -21.43 -21.81 35.53
N ALA A 3 -21.09 -22.58 34.50
CA ALA A 3 -19.90 -22.36 33.68
C ALA A 3 -20.14 -21.18 32.72
N SER A 4 -19.38 -20.10 32.88
CA SER A 4 -19.37 -18.96 31.96
C SER A 4 -18.54 -19.29 30.71
N THR A 5 -19.22 -19.58 29.60
CA THR A 5 -18.61 -19.68 28.28
C THR A 5 -18.36 -18.29 27.71
N HIS A 6 -17.15 -17.75 27.89
CA HIS A 6 -16.72 -16.55 27.17
C HIS A 6 -16.41 -16.91 25.72
N SER A 7 -17.38 -16.66 24.82
CA SER A 7 -17.19 -16.72 23.38
C SER A 7 -16.33 -15.53 22.93
N SER A 8 -15.05 -15.77 22.70
CA SER A 8 -14.11 -14.82 22.09
C SER A 8 -14.44 -14.67 20.60
N ALA A 9 -15.41 -13.82 20.28
CA ALA A 9 -15.78 -13.52 18.91
C ALA A 9 -14.67 -12.73 18.20
N THR A 10 -13.95 -13.38 17.28
CA THR A 10 -13.05 -12.75 16.32
C THR A 10 -13.86 -11.83 15.40
N ARG A 11 -13.63 -10.51 15.45
CA ARG A 11 -14.31 -9.56 14.55
C ARG A 11 -13.67 -9.62 13.17
N VAL A 12 -14.23 -10.46 12.29
CA VAL A 12 -13.94 -10.42 10.86
C VAL A 12 -14.39 -9.06 10.29
N VAL A 13 -13.48 -8.32 9.66
CA VAL A 13 -13.83 -7.06 8.96
C VAL A 13 -14.91 -7.34 7.92
N SER A 14 -16.02 -6.59 7.98
CA SER A 14 -17.17 -6.83 7.11
C SER A 14 -16.82 -6.72 5.61
N SER A 15 -17.52 -7.49 4.77
CA SER A 15 -17.37 -7.43 3.31
C SER A 15 -17.62 -6.00 2.79
N ARG A 16 -18.61 -5.28 3.34
CA ARG A 16 -18.93 -3.89 2.97
C ARG A 16 -17.75 -2.93 3.20
N THR A 17 -17.04 -3.09 4.31
CA THR A 17 -15.86 -2.28 4.62
C THR A 17 -14.75 -2.55 3.60
N ARG A 18 -14.47 -3.82 3.28
CA ARG A 18 -13.43 -4.15 2.27
C ARG A 18 -13.76 -3.55 0.91
N TRP A 19 -15.00 -3.66 0.46
CA TRP A 19 -15.44 -3.03 -0.80
C TRP A 19 -15.27 -1.51 -0.79
N SER A 20 -15.59 -0.85 0.33
CA SER A 20 -15.40 0.60 0.46
C SER A 20 -13.93 1.00 0.33
N TYR A 21 -13.01 0.27 0.98
CA TYR A 21 -11.57 0.51 0.84
C TYR A 21 -11.07 0.28 -0.58
N PHE A 22 -11.57 -0.78 -1.23
CA PHE A 22 -11.20 -1.06 -2.61
C PHE A 22 -11.63 0.08 -3.54
N ILE A 23 -12.91 0.48 -3.49
CA ILE A 23 -13.44 1.55 -4.35
C ILE A 23 -12.73 2.88 -4.09
N LEU A 24 -12.60 3.29 -2.83
CA LEU A 24 -11.91 4.54 -2.47
C LEU A 24 -10.43 4.51 -2.83
N GLY A 25 -9.78 3.34 -2.70
CA GLY A 25 -8.42 3.12 -3.14
C GLY A 25 -8.24 3.29 -4.66
N GLN A 26 -9.13 2.70 -5.46
CA GLN A 26 -9.10 2.85 -6.92
C GLN A 26 -9.39 4.29 -7.36
N LEU A 27 -10.38 4.96 -6.73
CA LEU A 27 -10.68 6.36 -7.00
C LEU A 27 -9.51 7.28 -6.61
N GLY A 28 -8.92 7.06 -5.43
CA GLY A 28 -7.75 7.80 -4.97
C GLY A 28 -6.55 7.62 -5.89
N TRP A 29 -6.32 6.39 -6.37
CA TRP A 29 -5.26 6.08 -7.33
C TRP A 29 -5.50 6.82 -8.64
N LEU A 30 -6.71 6.73 -9.19
CA LEU A 30 -7.08 7.37 -10.45
C LEU A 30 -6.94 8.89 -10.39
N VAL A 31 -7.44 9.51 -9.32
CA VAL A 31 -7.30 10.96 -9.08
C VAL A 31 -5.83 11.34 -8.99
N CYS A 32 -5.03 10.59 -8.23
CA CYS A 32 -3.61 10.88 -8.07
C CYS A 32 -2.85 10.79 -9.40
N VAL A 33 -2.99 9.69 -10.12
CA VAL A 33 -2.34 9.46 -11.42
C VAL A 33 -2.80 10.47 -12.47
N SER A 34 -4.11 10.72 -12.58
CA SER A 34 -4.64 11.69 -13.56
C SER A 34 -4.20 13.12 -13.25
N SER A 35 -4.12 13.50 -11.97
CA SER A 35 -3.63 14.80 -11.55
C SER A 35 -2.14 14.97 -11.84
N ALA A 36 -1.34 13.91 -11.62
CA ALA A 36 0.08 13.89 -11.92
C ALA A 36 0.34 14.03 -13.43
N ALA A 37 -0.40 13.32 -14.26
CA ALA A 37 -0.32 13.42 -15.72
C ALA A 37 -0.57 14.86 -16.22
N ARG A 38 -1.45 15.61 -15.55
CA ARG A 38 -1.79 17.01 -15.88
C ARG A 38 -0.89 18.06 -15.21
N GLY A 39 0.17 17.64 -14.52
CA GLY A 39 1.08 18.57 -13.82
C GLY A 39 0.56 19.12 -12.48
N VAL A 40 -0.62 18.68 -12.03
CA VAL A 40 -1.28 19.14 -10.79
C VAL A 40 -1.34 18.04 -9.73
N GLY A 41 -0.26 17.27 -9.58
CA GLY A 41 -0.17 16.11 -8.69
C GLY A 41 -0.55 16.37 -7.23
N TRP A 42 -0.51 17.64 -6.79
CA TRP A 42 -0.90 18.05 -5.44
C TRP A 42 -2.39 17.76 -5.16
N VAL A 43 -3.25 17.79 -6.19
CA VAL A 43 -4.66 17.42 -6.08
C VAL A 43 -4.79 15.96 -5.64
N GLY A 44 -3.97 15.08 -6.23
CA GLY A 44 -3.81 13.70 -5.82
C GLY A 44 -3.41 13.54 -4.37
N CYS A 45 -2.36 14.27 -3.95
CA CYS A 45 -1.91 14.25 -2.56
C CYS A 45 -2.97 14.73 -1.59
N CYS A 46 -3.73 15.78 -1.92
CA CYS A 46 -4.86 16.24 -1.10
C CYS A 46 -5.95 15.17 -0.97
N ALA A 47 -6.32 14.49 -2.08
CA ALA A 47 -7.29 13.41 -2.05
C ALA A 47 -6.82 12.25 -1.14
N VAL A 48 -5.54 11.86 -1.26
CA VAL A 48 -4.95 10.83 -0.39
C VAL A 48 -4.92 11.27 1.07
N ALA A 49 -4.58 12.53 1.35
CA ALA A 49 -4.59 13.07 2.72
C ALA A 49 -5.99 13.03 3.35
N LEU A 50 -7.04 13.33 2.58
CA LEU A 50 -8.43 13.19 3.03
C LEU A 50 -8.80 11.74 3.33
N LEU A 51 -8.40 10.80 2.46
CA LEU A 51 -8.62 9.37 2.69
C LEU A 51 -7.85 8.88 3.93
N ALA A 52 -6.61 9.33 4.11
CA ALA A 52 -5.80 9.01 5.28
C ALA A 52 -6.45 9.57 6.57
N ALA A 53 -6.91 10.82 6.57
CA ALA A 53 -7.61 11.40 7.71
C ALA A 53 -8.89 10.63 8.06
N GLY A 54 -9.66 10.22 7.05
CA GLY A 54 -10.84 9.37 7.22
C GLY A 54 -10.48 8.01 7.83
N HIS A 55 -9.46 7.34 7.28
CA HIS A 55 -8.97 6.06 7.80
C HIS A 55 -8.52 6.16 9.27
N LEU A 56 -7.72 7.18 9.60
CA LEU A 56 -7.19 7.37 10.95
C LEU A 56 -8.28 7.68 11.97
N ARG A 57 -9.31 8.45 11.59
CA ARG A 57 -10.48 8.72 12.47
C ARG A 57 -11.29 7.47 12.78
N LEU A 58 -11.30 6.50 11.87
CA LEU A 58 -12.04 5.24 12.01
C LEU A 58 -11.18 4.11 12.60
N SER A 59 -9.86 4.30 12.69
CA SER A 59 -8.94 3.28 13.16
C SER A 59 -8.96 3.17 14.70
N PRO A 60 -9.04 1.96 15.27
CA PRO A 60 -8.89 1.77 16.71
C PRO A 60 -7.49 2.13 17.25
N PHE A 61 -6.46 2.09 16.40
CA PHE A 61 -5.07 2.34 16.79
C PHE A 61 -4.38 3.32 15.83
N PRO A 62 -4.80 4.60 15.80
CA PRO A 62 -4.37 5.57 14.78
C PRO A 62 -2.86 5.81 14.77
N ALA A 63 -2.19 5.82 15.94
CA ALA A 63 -0.74 6.01 16.01
C ALA A 63 0.05 4.89 15.30
N ARG A 64 -0.43 3.64 15.36
CA ARG A 64 0.19 2.49 14.67
C ARG A 64 -0.03 2.57 13.17
N GLU A 65 -1.24 2.94 12.74
CA GLU A 65 -1.53 3.15 11.32
C GLU A 65 -0.69 4.31 10.75
N VAL A 66 -0.55 5.43 11.46
CA VAL A 66 0.33 6.54 11.05
C VAL A 66 1.77 6.06 10.88
N ARG A 67 2.31 5.32 11.86
CA ARG A 67 3.68 4.79 11.76
C ARG A 67 3.83 3.88 10.54
N PHE A 68 2.88 2.99 10.30
CA PHE A 68 2.90 2.10 9.15
C PHE A 68 2.85 2.87 7.83
N VAL A 69 1.93 3.84 7.70
CA VAL A 69 1.82 4.71 6.51
C VAL A 69 3.13 5.45 6.27
N ILE A 70 3.71 6.10 7.27
CA ILE A 70 4.98 6.84 7.14
C ILE A 70 6.10 5.90 6.65
N VAL A 71 6.25 4.72 7.27
CA VAL A 71 7.29 3.76 6.88
C VAL A 71 7.10 3.30 5.43
N VAL A 72 5.89 2.91 5.05
CA VAL A 72 5.58 2.46 3.69
C VAL A 72 5.81 3.58 2.68
N THR A 73 5.39 4.81 2.99
CA THR A 73 5.58 5.97 2.13
C THR A 73 7.05 6.28 1.90
N VAL A 74 7.87 6.29 2.96
CA VAL A 74 9.31 6.55 2.83
C VAL A 74 10.02 5.45 2.06
N LEU A 75 9.77 4.19 2.39
CA LEU A 75 10.37 3.04 1.70
C LEU A 75 9.98 3.04 0.21
N GLY A 76 8.70 3.23 -0.05
CA GLY A 76 8.14 3.26 -1.39
C GLY A 76 8.71 4.41 -2.22
N TRP A 77 8.70 5.63 -1.69
CA TRP A 77 9.25 6.79 -2.39
C TRP A 77 10.77 6.64 -2.66
N THR A 78 11.51 6.04 -1.72
CA THR A 78 12.93 5.72 -1.91
C THR A 78 13.13 4.72 -3.04
N TRP A 79 12.30 3.67 -3.08
CA TRP A 79 12.29 2.71 -4.18
C TRP A 79 11.98 3.36 -5.53
N GLU A 80 10.97 4.23 -5.59
CA GLU A 80 10.64 4.95 -6.82
C GLU A 80 11.77 5.87 -7.28
N SER A 81 12.47 6.49 -6.33
CA SER A 81 13.64 7.32 -6.62
C SER A 81 14.77 6.48 -7.22
N PHE A 82 14.98 5.27 -6.70
CA PHE A 82 15.92 4.31 -7.26
C PHE A 82 15.52 3.86 -8.68
N VAL A 83 14.27 3.45 -8.88
CA VAL A 83 13.74 3.02 -10.19
C VAL A 83 13.95 4.13 -11.22
N GLN A 84 13.63 5.36 -10.85
CA GLN A 84 13.85 6.52 -11.70
C GLN A 84 15.32 6.76 -12.02
N ALA A 85 16.22 6.64 -11.04
CA ALA A 85 17.65 6.85 -11.23
C ALA A 85 18.28 5.84 -12.21
N THR A 86 17.66 4.67 -12.40
CA THR A 86 18.11 3.71 -13.44
C THR A 86 17.87 4.20 -14.87
N GLY A 87 17.01 5.21 -15.05
CA GLY A 87 16.63 5.75 -16.36
C GLY A 87 15.76 4.82 -17.20
N VAL A 88 15.20 3.74 -16.63
CA VAL A 88 14.29 2.83 -17.36
C VAL A 88 12.91 3.44 -17.57
N LEU A 89 12.51 4.39 -16.72
CA LEU A 89 11.29 5.19 -16.83
C LEU A 89 11.54 6.62 -16.35
N VAL A 90 10.68 7.54 -16.79
CA VAL A 90 10.70 8.94 -16.41
C VAL A 90 9.31 9.40 -16.00
N TYR A 91 9.24 10.20 -14.94
CA TYR A 91 8.03 10.90 -14.55
C TYR A 91 8.04 12.32 -15.16
N PRO A 92 7.03 12.72 -15.96
CA PRO A 92 7.05 14.03 -16.62
C PRO A 92 6.88 15.21 -15.67
N ASN A 93 6.16 15.02 -14.56
CA ASN A 93 5.71 16.11 -13.69
C ASN A 93 5.88 15.80 -12.19
N GLY A 94 5.85 16.86 -11.37
CA GLY A 94 5.68 16.73 -9.92
C GLY A 94 6.98 16.56 -9.12
N TRP A 95 8.07 17.09 -9.63
CA TRP A 95 9.38 17.04 -8.98
C TRP A 95 9.54 18.18 -7.97
N ILE A 96 10.11 17.87 -6.81
CA ILE A 96 10.60 18.88 -5.85
C ILE A 96 12.11 18.84 -5.78
N LEU A 97 12.68 17.62 -5.78
CA LEU A 97 14.10 17.35 -5.76
C LEU A 97 14.48 16.69 -7.08
N ALA A 98 15.53 17.18 -7.74
CA ALA A 98 15.97 16.67 -9.04
C ALA A 98 16.42 15.19 -9.01
N TRP A 99 16.81 14.69 -7.83
CA TRP A 99 17.31 13.33 -7.62
C TRP A 99 16.26 12.35 -7.07
N GLY A 100 15.08 12.83 -6.69
CA GLY A 100 14.05 12.03 -6.02
C GLY A 100 12.83 11.81 -6.90
N ALA A 101 12.06 10.76 -6.61
CA ALA A 101 10.78 10.53 -7.25
C ALA A 101 9.81 11.73 -7.04
N PRO A 102 8.85 11.93 -7.94
CA PRO A 102 7.85 12.97 -7.77
C PRO A 102 7.10 12.84 -6.44
N TYR A 103 6.69 13.98 -5.86
CA TYR A 103 6.01 13.98 -4.57
C TYR A 103 4.68 13.21 -4.58
N TRP A 104 4.01 13.13 -5.74
CA TRP A 104 2.75 12.40 -5.88
C TRP A 104 2.93 10.88 -5.79
N MET A 105 4.14 10.35 -6.05
CA MET A 105 4.45 8.94 -5.80
C MET A 105 4.46 8.62 -4.30
N ALA A 106 4.92 9.53 -3.46
CA ALA A 106 4.78 9.37 -2.00
C ALA A 106 3.29 9.30 -1.60
N GLY A 107 2.44 10.09 -2.27
CA GLY A 107 0.98 10.02 -2.13
C GLY A 107 0.41 8.65 -2.51
N LEU A 108 0.82 8.08 -3.66
CA LEU A 108 0.38 6.73 -4.05
C LEU A 108 0.84 5.65 -3.08
N TRP A 109 2.07 5.72 -2.58
CA TRP A 109 2.56 4.79 -1.56
C TRP A 109 1.82 4.93 -0.22
N ALA A 110 1.47 6.16 0.18
CA ALA A 110 0.62 6.39 1.34
C ALA A 110 -0.77 5.77 1.14
N LEU A 111 -1.41 6.00 -0.01
CA LEU A 111 -2.70 5.42 -0.35
C LEU A 111 -2.65 3.88 -0.37
N PHE A 112 -1.56 3.32 -0.88
CA PHE A 112 -1.35 1.87 -0.87
C PHE A 112 -1.25 1.35 0.57
N ALA A 113 -0.49 2.01 1.44
CA ALA A 113 -0.36 1.64 2.85
C ALA A 113 -1.72 1.54 3.57
N LEU A 114 -2.64 2.49 3.33
CA LEU A 114 -4.00 2.48 3.91
C LEU A 114 -4.81 1.22 3.54
N GLN A 115 -4.46 0.57 2.42
CA GLN A 115 -5.18 -0.58 1.88
C GLN A 115 -4.56 -1.91 2.29
N VAL A 116 -3.25 -1.97 2.59
CA VAL A 116 -2.53 -3.23 2.84
C VAL A 116 -3.19 -4.05 3.94
N ASN A 117 -3.43 -3.44 5.11
CA ASN A 117 -4.00 -4.17 6.25
C ASN A 117 -5.42 -4.65 5.97
N THR A 118 -6.26 -3.82 5.37
CA THR A 118 -7.70 -4.11 5.16
C THR A 118 -7.96 -5.06 3.99
N LEU A 119 -7.26 -4.87 2.86
CA LEU A 119 -7.52 -5.58 1.60
C LEU A 119 -6.58 -6.77 1.38
N LEU A 120 -5.33 -6.67 1.83
CA LEU A 120 -4.26 -7.60 1.45
C LEU A 120 -3.75 -8.44 2.63
N GLY A 121 -4.20 -8.14 3.86
CA GLY A 121 -3.74 -8.85 5.06
C GLY A 121 -4.05 -10.36 5.07
N TRP A 122 -4.94 -10.84 4.21
CA TRP A 122 -5.22 -12.27 4.02
C TRP A 122 -4.15 -13.00 3.21
N LEU A 123 -3.27 -12.29 2.50
CA LEU A 123 -2.15 -12.86 1.74
C LEU A 123 -0.99 -13.31 2.64
N ARG A 124 -1.03 -12.97 3.92
CA ARG A 124 0.06 -13.24 4.88
C ARG A 124 0.54 -14.71 4.89
N PRO A 125 -0.33 -15.74 4.97
CA PRO A 125 0.12 -17.13 4.93
C PRO A 125 0.49 -17.61 3.51
N TYR A 126 0.35 -16.77 2.48
CA TYR A 126 0.55 -17.11 1.07
C TYR A 126 1.62 -16.21 0.42
N PRO A 127 2.90 -16.28 0.86
CA PRO A 127 3.95 -15.38 0.37
C PRO A 127 4.16 -15.49 -1.15
N LEU A 128 4.11 -16.69 -1.73
CA LEU A 128 4.24 -16.86 -3.19
C LEU A 128 3.11 -16.18 -3.96
N LEU A 129 1.86 -16.31 -3.50
CA LEU A 129 0.72 -15.62 -4.11
C LEU A 129 0.89 -14.10 -4.00
N SER A 130 1.36 -13.62 -2.85
CA SER A 130 1.69 -12.21 -2.63
C SER A 130 2.79 -11.72 -3.56
N MET A 131 3.81 -12.53 -3.86
CA MET A 131 4.85 -12.17 -4.83
C MET A 131 4.27 -12.04 -6.24
N LEU A 132 3.47 -13.02 -6.68
CA LEU A 132 2.88 -13.04 -8.02
C LEU A 132 1.89 -11.89 -8.22
N LEU A 133 1.02 -11.64 -7.25
CA LEU A 133 0.08 -10.52 -7.29
C LEU A 133 0.81 -9.17 -7.26
N GLY A 134 1.91 -9.07 -6.52
CA GLY A 134 2.77 -7.89 -6.51
C GLY A 134 3.36 -7.64 -7.89
N ALA A 135 4.04 -8.64 -8.45
CA ALA A 135 4.67 -8.55 -9.77
C ALA A 135 3.68 -8.11 -10.86
N VAL A 136 2.53 -8.79 -10.94
CA VAL A 136 1.52 -8.51 -11.97
C VAL A 136 0.81 -7.19 -11.69
N GLY A 137 0.34 -6.98 -10.45
CA GLY A 137 -0.42 -5.78 -10.08
C GLY A 137 0.40 -4.51 -10.18
N GLY A 138 1.66 -4.54 -9.74
CA GLY A 138 2.59 -3.42 -9.85
C GLY A 138 2.87 -3.05 -11.30
N ALA A 139 3.25 -4.03 -12.14
CA ALA A 139 3.53 -3.80 -13.55
C ALA A 139 2.29 -3.26 -14.31
N LEU A 140 1.10 -3.83 -14.07
CA LEU A 140 -0.14 -3.35 -14.69
C LEU A 140 -0.52 -1.94 -14.21
N SER A 141 -0.31 -1.61 -12.93
CA SER A 141 -0.57 -0.27 -12.41
C SER A 141 0.31 0.78 -13.09
N PHE A 142 1.60 0.48 -13.28
CA PHE A 142 2.52 1.35 -13.99
C PHE A 142 2.17 1.49 -15.48
N ARG A 143 1.78 0.39 -16.13
CA ARG A 143 1.27 0.44 -17.51
C ARG A 143 0.05 1.36 -17.63
N ALA A 144 -0.91 1.24 -16.71
CA ALA A 144 -2.08 2.12 -16.69
C ALA A 144 -1.70 3.59 -16.42
N GLY A 145 -0.75 3.85 -15.52
CA GLY A 145 -0.20 5.17 -15.29
C GLY A 145 0.48 5.76 -16.53
N ALA A 146 1.19 4.94 -17.30
CA ALA A 146 1.80 5.36 -18.56
C ALA A 146 0.74 5.70 -19.62
N MET A 147 -0.33 4.91 -19.74
CA MET A 147 -1.45 5.21 -20.63
C MET A 147 -2.17 6.52 -20.27
N LEU A 148 -2.17 6.89 -18.99
CA LEU A 148 -2.72 8.17 -18.52
C LEU A 148 -1.73 9.34 -18.66
N GLY A 149 -0.47 9.10 -19.05
CA GLY A 149 0.57 10.12 -19.22
C GLY A 149 1.31 10.50 -17.93
N ALA A 150 1.14 9.76 -16.83
CA ALA A 150 1.85 10.02 -15.57
C ALA A 150 3.28 9.45 -15.57
N VAL A 151 3.56 8.47 -16.42
CA VAL A 151 4.86 7.77 -16.54
C VAL A 151 5.20 7.60 -18.01
N GLN A 152 6.48 7.67 -18.36
CA GLN A 152 6.98 7.34 -19.69
C GLN A 152 8.05 6.25 -19.54
N PHE A 153 7.86 5.13 -20.24
CA PHE A 153 8.87 4.07 -20.29
C PHE A 153 9.94 4.42 -21.32
N VAL A 154 11.20 4.42 -20.90
CA VAL A 154 12.36 4.64 -21.79
C VAL A 154 12.91 3.31 -22.28
N LYS A 155 13.00 2.33 -21.37
CA LYS A 155 13.48 0.96 -21.65
C LYS A 155 12.43 -0.03 -21.19
N GLU A 156 11.36 -0.18 -21.96
CA GLU A 156 10.11 -0.83 -21.55
C GLU A 156 10.31 -2.24 -20.95
N ALA A 157 11.06 -3.12 -21.62
CA ALA A 157 11.31 -4.47 -21.10
C ALA A 157 12.07 -4.46 -19.76
N GLN A 158 13.05 -3.58 -19.62
CA GLN A 158 13.85 -3.44 -18.39
C GLN A 158 13.01 -2.81 -17.27
N ALA A 159 12.15 -1.85 -17.60
CA ALA A 159 11.23 -1.23 -16.67
C ALA A 159 10.23 -2.25 -16.12
N TYR A 160 9.59 -3.06 -16.98
CA TYR A 160 8.68 -4.10 -16.53
C TYR A 160 9.39 -5.17 -15.69
N ALA A 161 10.59 -5.60 -16.09
CA ALA A 161 11.38 -6.54 -15.29
C ALA A 161 11.68 -5.97 -13.91
N LEU A 162 12.19 -4.74 -13.83
CA LEU A 162 12.52 -4.07 -12.57
C LEU A 162 11.29 -3.86 -11.68
N LEU A 163 10.18 -3.39 -12.25
CA LEU A 163 8.93 -3.18 -11.53
C LEU A 163 8.34 -4.50 -11.04
N ALA A 164 8.30 -5.54 -11.88
CA ALA A 164 7.78 -6.85 -11.50
C ALA A 164 8.63 -7.46 -10.36
N SER A 165 9.96 -7.42 -10.48
CA SER A 165 10.86 -7.90 -9.43
C SER A 165 10.75 -7.10 -8.13
N GLY A 166 10.68 -5.76 -8.23
CA GLY A 166 10.51 -4.89 -7.07
C GLY A 166 9.21 -5.19 -6.34
N TRP A 167 8.08 -5.15 -7.06
CA TRP A 167 6.76 -5.39 -6.46
C TRP A 167 6.56 -6.84 -5.99
N ALA A 168 7.23 -7.83 -6.58
CA ALA A 168 7.27 -9.19 -6.06
C ALA A 168 7.88 -9.26 -4.65
N ILE A 169 8.82 -8.37 -4.33
CA ILE A 169 9.45 -8.28 -3.00
C ILE A 169 8.63 -7.37 -2.08
N PHE A 170 8.23 -6.20 -2.56
CA PHE A 170 7.53 -5.20 -1.75
C PHE A 170 6.20 -5.71 -1.23
N LEU A 171 5.35 -6.32 -2.07
CA LEU A 171 4.02 -6.72 -1.61
C LEU A 171 4.05 -7.70 -0.42
N PRO A 172 4.77 -8.84 -0.46
CA PRO A 172 4.86 -9.73 0.70
C PRO A 172 5.55 -9.07 1.90
N ALA A 173 6.58 -8.25 1.69
CA ALA A 173 7.26 -7.54 2.77
C ALA A 173 6.32 -6.57 3.48
N LEU A 174 5.48 -5.85 2.74
CA LEU A 174 4.53 -4.87 3.28
C LEU A 174 3.33 -5.55 3.96
N VAL A 175 2.85 -6.68 3.43
CA VAL A 175 1.83 -7.50 4.10
C VAL A 175 2.35 -8.01 5.45
N TRP A 176 3.62 -8.42 5.52
CA TRP A 176 4.26 -8.83 6.77
C TRP A 176 4.46 -7.65 7.72
N LEU A 177 4.99 -6.53 7.21
CA LEU A 177 5.25 -5.31 7.99
C LEU A 177 3.97 -4.70 8.55
N GLY A 178 2.87 -4.75 7.79
CA GLY A 178 1.55 -4.29 8.22
C GLY A 178 1.05 -5.04 9.46
N HIS A 179 1.42 -6.31 9.62
CA HIS A 179 1.13 -7.03 10.86
C HIS A 179 2.08 -6.65 12.01
N ALA A 180 3.38 -6.48 11.73
CA ALA A 180 4.37 -6.14 12.75
C ALA A 180 4.16 -4.73 13.32
N LEU A 181 3.84 -3.75 12.47
CA LEU A 181 3.68 -2.35 12.83
C LEU A 181 2.23 -1.91 12.96
N GLY A 182 1.33 -2.39 12.09
CA GLY A 182 -0.10 -2.06 12.10
C GLY A 182 -0.84 -2.69 13.28
N ALA A 183 -2.11 -2.30 13.50
CA ALA A 183 -2.89 -2.77 14.64
C ALA A 183 -2.90 -4.31 14.76
N PRO A 184 -2.74 -4.91 15.96
CA PRO A 184 -2.87 -6.35 16.11
C PRO A 184 -4.29 -6.71 15.73
N ARG A 185 -4.44 -7.63 14.78
CA ARG A 185 -5.73 -8.33 14.66
C ARG A 185 -5.95 -9.05 15.99
N ALA A 186 -7.17 -8.96 16.51
CA ALA A 186 -7.65 -9.82 17.60
C ALA A 186 -7.57 -11.32 17.24
N ASP A 187 -7.24 -11.63 15.99
CA ASP A 187 -7.13 -12.97 15.42
C ASP A 187 -5.73 -13.60 15.61
N SER A 188 -4.86 -13.04 16.46
CA SER A 188 -3.64 -13.76 16.86
C SER A 188 -4.08 -14.91 17.76
N PRO A 189 -3.98 -16.19 17.34
CA PRO A 189 -4.19 -17.29 18.27
C PRO A 189 -3.14 -17.08 19.35
N GLY A 190 -3.57 -16.84 20.59
CA GLY A 190 -2.65 -16.74 21.70
C GLY A 190 -1.73 -17.94 21.65
N LEU A 191 -0.41 -17.69 21.68
CA LEU A 191 0.57 -18.74 21.93
C LEU A 191 0.04 -19.55 23.13
N PRO A 192 -0.13 -20.88 23.02
CA PRO A 192 -0.57 -21.68 24.14
C PRO A 192 0.38 -21.39 25.30
N GLY A 193 -0.16 -20.77 26.34
CA GLY A 193 0.60 -20.47 27.55
C GLY A 193 1.26 -21.77 28.00
N THR A 194 2.57 -21.72 28.09
CA THR A 194 3.39 -22.70 28.78
C THR A 194 2.90 -22.75 30.22
N ARG A 195 1.97 -23.66 30.52
CA ARG A 195 1.68 -24.05 31.88
C ARG A 195 2.95 -24.70 32.41
N ARG A 196 3.73 -23.93 33.17
CA ARG A 196 4.70 -24.54 34.09
C ARG A 196 3.88 -25.16 35.23
N HIS A 197 4.18 -26.43 35.47
CA HIS A 197 3.69 -27.23 36.58
C HIS A 197 4.02 -26.60 37.93
#